data_AF-A0A6F8VFN0-F1
#
_entry.id   AF-A0A6F8VFN0-F1
#
_cell.length_a   1.000
_cell.length_b   1.000
_cell.length_c   1.000
_cell.angle_alpha   90.00
_cell.angle_beta   90.00
_cell.angle_gamma   90.00
#
_symmetry.space_group_name_H-M   'P 1'
#
loop_
_entity.id
_entity.type
_entity.pdbx_description
1 polymer ?
#
loop_
_entity_poly.entity_id
_entity_poly.type
_entity_poly.pdbx_seq_one_letter_code
_entity_poly.pdbx_strand_id
1 'polypeptide(L)'
;MIDSGQNHIQDQTNTMDSLHSVQQLLIEEFGLTPEQVHAEAILEDLGVDSLATIECMFLLEDMFKVRFPGGDTVVIKTVGDIAREVDLLLAQQASAAPAQIPAHV
;
A
#
# COMPACT_ATOMS: atom_id res chain seq x y z
N MET A 1 -5.27 18.55 42.33
CA MET A 1 -5.74 17.47 41.46
C MET A 1 -5.63 18.00 40.05
N ILE A 2 -4.50 17.72 39.39
CA ILE A 2 -4.23 18.09 38.01
C ILE A 2 -4.15 16.78 37.24
N ASP A 3 -5.02 16.68 36.26
CA ASP A 3 -5.28 15.54 35.39
C ASP A 3 -4.02 15.18 34.61
N SER A 4 -3.52 13.95 34.83
CA SER A 4 -2.32 13.43 34.17
C SER A 4 -2.64 13.14 32.70
N GLY A 5 -2.40 14.15 31.87
CA GLY A 5 -2.35 14.04 30.41
C GLY A 5 -1.19 13.15 29.94
N GLN A 6 -1.38 11.84 29.98
CA GLN A 6 -0.57 10.92 29.17
C GLN A 6 -1.19 10.78 27.77
N ASN A 7 -0.97 11.83 27.00
CA ASN A 7 -0.52 11.83 25.62
C ASN A 7 -0.63 10.46 24.92
N HIS A 8 -1.83 10.15 24.46
CA HIS A 8 -2.01 9.18 23.40
C HIS A 8 -1.58 9.88 22.11
N ILE A 9 -0.28 9.80 21.79
CA ILE A 9 0.22 10.02 20.43
C ILE A 9 -0.35 8.90 19.55
N GLN A 10 -1.64 9.00 19.23
CA GLN A 10 -2.10 8.59 17.92
C GLN A 10 -1.40 9.56 16.97
N ASP A 11 -0.26 9.11 16.43
CA ASP A 11 0.38 9.77 15.31
C ASP A 11 -0.71 9.99 14.25
N GLN A 12 -1.11 11.25 14.12
CA GLN A 12 -2.04 11.70 13.12
C GLN A 12 -1.28 11.79 11.80
N THR A 13 -0.96 10.63 11.20
CA THR A 13 -0.75 10.53 9.76
C THR A 13 -1.85 9.67 9.20
N ASN A 14 -2.84 10.35 8.62
CA ASN A 14 -3.89 9.79 7.77
C ASN A 14 -3.29 9.27 6.44
N THR A 15 -2.23 8.47 6.52
CA THR A 15 -1.73 7.71 5.39
C THR A 15 -2.65 6.50 5.30
N MET A 16 -3.37 6.37 4.19
CA MET A 16 -4.20 5.20 3.88
C MET A 16 -3.50 3.93 4.37
N ASP A 17 -4.18 3.07 5.14
CA ASP A 17 -3.58 1.81 5.61
C ASP A 17 -3.49 0.83 4.43
N SER A 18 -2.62 1.16 3.47
CA SER A 18 -2.40 0.37 2.26
C SER A 18 -1.89 -1.01 2.62
N LEU A 19 -1.25 -1.16 3.79
CA LEU A 19 -0.85 -2.46 4.32
C LEU A 19 -2.06 -3.38 4.53
N HIS A 20 -3.12 -2.92 5.18
CA HIS A 20 -4.32 -3.73 5.38
C HIS A 20 -4.97 -4.12 4.05
N SER A 21 -5.08 -3.18 3.09
CA SER A 21 -5.63 -3.48 1.76
C SER A 21 -4.76 -4.46 0.97
N VAL A 22 -3.43 -4.34 1.04
CA VAL A 22 -2.50 -5.31 0.44
C VAL A 22 -2.65 -6.67 1.10
N GLN A 23 -2.78 -6.72 2.43
CA GLN A 23 -3.01 -7.96 3.17
C GLN A 23 -4.29 -8.66 2.72
N GLN A 24 -5.41 -7.93 2.63
CA GLN A 24 -6.69 -8.47 2.18
C GLN A 24 -6.58 -9.01 0.75
N LEU A 25 -5.97 -8.27 -0.17
CA LEU A 25 -5.77 -8.72 -1.55
C LEU A 25 -4.94 -10.01 -1.62
N LEU A 26 -3.87 -10.11 -0.83
CA LEU A 26 -3.05 -11.32 -0.75
C LEU A 26 -3.80 -12.52 -0.17
N ILE A 27 -4.73 -12.29 0.76
CA ILE A 27 -5.58 -13.36 1.32
C ILE A 27 -6.64 -13.81 0.30
N GLU A 28 -7.32 -12.87 -0.35
CA GLU A 28 -8.45 -13.14 -1.24
C GLU A 28 -8.00 -13.69 -2.59
N GLU A 29 -6.99 -13.08 -3.21
CA GLU A 29 -6.58 -13.39 -4.59
C GLU A 29 -5.49 -14.48 -4.64
N PHE A 30 -4.63 -14.55 -3.62
CA PHE A 30 -3.53 -15.53 -3.56
C PHE A 30 -3.77 -16.67 -2.56
N GLY A 31 -4.91 -16.64 -1.84
CA GLY A 31 -5.30 -17.72 -0.92
C GLY A 31 -4.41 -17.85 0.31
N LEU A 32 -3.73 -16.78 0.71
CA LEU A 32 -2.87 -16.75 1.89
C LEU A 32 -3.68 -16.59 3.17
N THR A 33 -3.07 -16.91 4.32
CA THR A 33 -3.74 -16.75 5.63
C THR A 33 -3.35 -15.44 6.31
N PRO A 34 -4.24 -14.83 7.12
CA PRO A 34 -3.93 -13.60 7.85
C PRO A 34 -2.70 -13.70 8.76
N GLU A 35 -2.40 -14.90 9.26
CA GLU A 35 -1.23 -15.17 10.11
C GLU A 35 0.09 -15.10 9.32
N GLN A 36 0.06 -15.42 8.03
CA GLN A 36 1.23 -15.39 7.17
C GLN A 36 1.52 -14.00 6.61
N VAL A 37 0.48 -13.19 6.37
CA VAL A 37 0.61 -11.91 5.67
C VAL A 37 0.86 -10.76 6.65
N HIS A 38 2.12 -10.59 7.06
CA HIS A 38 2.60 -9.47 7.89
C HIS A 38 3.65 -8.62 7.14
N ALA A 39 3.93 -7.41 7.63
CA ALA A 39 4.76 -6.44 6.92
C ALA A 39 6.18 -6.95 6.59
N GLU A 40 6.75 -7.76 7.47
CA GLU A 40 8.08 -8.36 7.33
C GLU A 40 8.08 -9.67 6.52
N ALA A 41 6.91 -10.19 6.16
CA ALA A 41 6.79 -11.44 5.44
C ALA A 41 7.38 -11.31 4.02
N ILE A 42 8.27 -12.23 3.67
CA ILE A 42 8.91 -12.29 2.36
C ILE A 42 7.94 -12.91 1.36
N LEU A 43 7.70 -12.26 0.23
CA LEU A 43 6.74 -12.72 -0.78
C LEU A 43 7.08 -14.11 -1.32
N GLU A 44 8.37 -14.37 -1.56
CA GLU A 44 8.85 -15.68 -2.02
C GLU A 44 8.54 -16.79 -1.00
N ASP A 45 8.66 -16.51 0.31
CA ASP A 45 8.31 -17.47 1.39
C ASP A 45 6.79 -17.70 1.48
N LEU A 46 5.99 -16.73 1.03
CA LEU A 46 4.54 -16.85 0.92
C LEU A 46 4.10 -17.59 -0.35
N GLY A 47 5.03 -17.97 -1.23
CA GLY A 47 4.70 -18.57 -2.53
C GLY A 47 4.28 -17.55 -3.60
N VAL A 48 4.47 -16.25 -3.32
CA VAL A 48 4.30 -15.17 -4.30
C VAL A 48 5.63 -15.00 -5.03
N ASP A 49 5.79 -15.74 -6.13
CA ASP A 49 6.97 -15.70 -6.97
C ASP A 49 7.03 -14.43 -7.85
N SER A 50 8.01 -14.34 -8.75
CA SER A 50 8.19 -13.16 -9.61
C SER A 50 7.02 -12.91 -10.56
N LEU A 51 6.31 -13.95 -11.01
CA LEU A 51 5.13 -13.80 -11.88
C LEU A 51 3.91 -13.38 -11.06
N ALA A 52 3.67 -14.04 -9.92
CA ALA A 52 2.63 -13.71 -8.98
C ALA A 52 2.80 -12.28 -8.42
N THR A 53 4.04 -11.82 -8.24
CA THR A 53 4.34 -10.44 -7.85
C THR A 53 3.87 -9.45 -8.92
N ILE A 54 4.09 -9.75 -10.21
CA ILE A 54 3.61 -8.92 -11.32
C ILE A 54 2.07 -8.87 -11.34
N GLU A 55 1.39 -10.01 -11.13
CA GLU A 55 -0.08 -10.06 -11.03
C GLU A 55 -0.59 -9.24 -9.85
N CYS A 56 0.05 -9.38 -8.68
CA CYS A 56 -0.27 -8.60 -7.48
C CYS A 56 -0.16 -7.10 -7.74
N MET A 57 0.92 -6.66 -8.39
CA MET A 57 1.11 -5.26 -8.78
C MET A 57 -0.02 -4.77 -9.68
N PHE A 58 -0.42 -5.54 -10.71
CA PHE A 58 -1.53 -5.14 -11.58
C PHE A 58 -2.88 -5.04 -10.85
N LEU A 59 -3.17 -5.97 -9.93
CA LEU A 59 -4.38 -5.89 -9.09
C LEU A 59 -4.38 -4.65 -8.21
N LEU A 60 -3.23 -4.30 -7.62
CA LEU A 60 -3.06 -3.09 -6.83
C LEU A 60 -3.18 -1.81 -7.67
N GLU A 61 -2.63 -1.79 -8.88
CA GLU A 61 -2.83 -0.68 -9.82
C GLU A 61 -4.30 -0.45 -10.13
N ASP A 62 -5.08 -1.51 -10.35
CA ASP A 62 -6.51 -1.36 -10.60
C ASP A 62 -7.28 -0.98 -9.33
N MET A 63 -6.94 -1.56 -8.18
CA MET A 63 -7.60 -1.24 -6.90
C MET A 63 -7.39 0.21 -6.49
N PHE A 64 -6.15 0.70 -6.53
CA PHE A 64 -5.80 2.05 -6.09
C PHE A 64 -5.77 3.08 -7.21
N LYS A 65 -6.03 2.66 -8.46
CA LYS A 65 -5.90 3.50 -9.66
C LYS A 65 -4.52 4.16 -9.77
N VAL A 66 -3.47 3.46 -9.30
CA VAL A 66 -2.06 3.88 -9.37
C VAL A 66 -1.36 3.22 -10.58
N ARG A 67 -0.11 3.62 -10.83
CA ARG A 67 0.79 2.97 -11.79
C ARG A 67 2.14 2.78 -11.14
N PHE A 68 2.58 1.54 -11.00
CA PHE A 68 3.94 1.27 -10.58
C PHE A 68 4.90 1.64 -11.71
N PRO A 69 6.04 2.29 -11.41
CA PRO A 69 7.04 2.58 -12.41
C PRO A 69 7.67 1.25 -12.86
N GLY A 70 7.22 0.73 -13.99
CA GLY A 70 7.76 -0.50 -14.57
C GLY A 70 9.25 -0.36 -14.86
N GLY A 71 10.07 -1.16 -14.17
CA GLY A 71 11.51 -1.25 -14.37
C GLY A 71 12.19 -2.04 -13.25
N ASP A 72 13.37 -2.59 -13.53
CA ASP A 72 14.16 -3.44 -12.60
C ASP A 72 14.55 -2.73 -11.29
N THR A 73 14.26 -1.44 -11.16
CA THR A 73 14.67 -0.60 -10.04
C THR A 73 13.81 -0.80 -8.79
N VAL A 74 12.55 -1.22 -8.93
CA VAL A 74 11.65 -1.41 -7.79
C VAL A 74 11.77 -2.84 -7.30
N VAL A 75 12.63 -3.02 -6.30
CA VAL A 75 12.88 -4.32 -5.66
C VAL A 75 11.84 -4.51 -4.54
N ILE A 76 10.75 -5.19 -4.87
CA ILE A 76 9.74 -5.62 -3.91
C ILE A 76 10.18 -6.97 -3.33
N LYS A 77 10.32 -7.07 -2.00
CA LYS A 77 10.64 -8.34 -1.32
C LYS A 77 9.63 -8.74 -0.27
N THR A 78 9.07 -7.77 0.44
CA THR A 78 8.12 -8.04 1.51
C THR A 78 6.74 -7.44 1.25
N VAL A 79 5.75 -7.89 2.01
CA VAL A 79 4.40 -7.29 1.99
C VAL A 79 4.47 -5.80 2.35
N GLY A 80 5.31 -5.42 3.31
CA GLY A 80 5.51 -4.03 3.71
C GLY A 80 6.12 -3.17 2.59
N ASP A 81 6.99 -3.74 1.75
CA ASP A 81 7.53 -3.04 0.58
C ASP A 81 6.43 -2.67 -0.43
N ILE A 82 5.49 -3.61 -0.68
CA ILE A 82 4.33 -3.35 -1.54
C ILE A 82 3.50 -2.20 -0.97
N ALA A 83 3.13 -2.30 0.31
CA ALA A 83 2.29 -1.30 0.97
C ALA A 83 2.92 0.09 0.90
N ARG A 84 4.22 0.18 1.21
CA ARG A 84 4.98 1.43 1.13
C ARG A 84 4.98 2.00 -0.28
N GLU A 85 5.14 1.16 -1.30
CA GLU A 85 5.15 1.62 -2.69
C GLU A 85 3.77 2.16 -3.11
N VAL A 86 2.69 1.48 -2.70
CA VAL A 86 1.32 1.98 -2.88
C VAL A 86 1.13 3.34 -2.22
N ASP A 87 1.56 3.50 -0.97
CA ASP A 87 1.47 4.77 -0.24
C ASP A 87 2.19 5.90 -0.95
N LEU A 88 3.41 5.63 -1.44
CA LEU A 88 4.19 6.58 -2.23
C LEU A 88 3.45 6.98 -3.52
N LEU A 89 2.84 6.04 -4.22
CA LEU A 89 2.11 6.31 -5.46
C LEU A 89 0.81 7.08 -5.20
N LEU A 90 0.09 6.77 -4.12
CA LEU A 90 -1.09 7.51 -3.70
C LEU A 90 -0.75 8.96 -3.31
N ALA A 91 0.34 9.16 -2.56
CA ALA A 91 0.83 10.49 -2.20
C ALA A 91 1.25 11.30 -3.44
N GLN A 92 1.90 10.65 -4.41
CA GLN A 92 2.25 11.27 -5.69
C GLN A 92 1.02 11.65 -6.52
N GLN A 93 0.00 10.79 -6.59
CA GLN A 93 -1.27 11.12 -7.26
C GLN A 93 -2.02 12.27 -6.59
N ALA A 94 -2.09 12.29 -5.26
CA ALA A 94 -2.71 13.38 -4.52
C ALA A 94 -2.01 14.73 -4.77
N SER A 95 -0.69 14.69 -4.99
CA SER A 95 0.12 15.86 -5.32
C SER A 95 0.06 16.25 -6.80
N ALA A 96 -0.31 15.32 -7.68
CA ALA A 96 -0.39 15.52 -9.13
C ALA A 96 -1.80 15.88 -9.65
N ALA A 97 -2.82 15.90 -8.79
CA ALA A 97 -4.14 16.42 -9.15
C ALA A 97 -4.02 17.91 -9.51
N PRO A 98 -4.32 18.32 -10.75
CA PRO A 98 -4.28 19.73 -11.10
C PRO A 98 -5.40 20.44 -10.35
N ALA A 99 -5.09 21.64 -9.86
CA ALA A 99 -6.06 22.60 -9.38
C ALA A 99 -7.33 22.55 -10.24
N GLN A 100 -8.46 22.22 -9.59
CA GLN A 100 -9.77 22.39 -10.19
C GLN A 100 -9.90 23.85 -10.60
N ILE A 101 -9.86 24.13 -11.91
CA ILE A 101 -10.28 25.42 -12.44
C ILE A 101 -11.79 25.29 -12.61
N PRO A 102 -12.64 25.93 -11.79
CA PRO A 102 -14.03 26.11 -12.17
C PRO A 102 -14.07 27.17 -13.27
N ALA A 103 -13.91 26.74 -14.52
CA ALA A 103 -14.35 27.50 -15.68
C ALA A 103 -15.79 27.10 -15.98
N HIS A 104 -16.74 27.65 -15.22
CA HIS A 104 -18.13 27.71 -15.66
C HIS A 104 -18.36 29.09 -16.27
N VAL A 105 -18.64 29.10 -17.57
CA VAL A 105 -19.12 30.23 -18.36
C VAL A 105 -20.62 30.40 -18.16
#